data_AF-A0A2A5BFW4-F1
#
_entry.id   AF-A0A2A5BFW4-F1
#
_cell.length_a   1.000
_cell.length_b   1.000
_cell.length_c   1.000
_cell.angle_alpha   90.00
_cell.angle_beta   90.00
_cell.angle_gamma   90.00
#
_symmetry.space_group_name_H-M   'P 1'
#
loop_
_entity.id
_entity.type
_entity.pdbx_description
1 polymer ?
#
loop_
_entity_poly.entity_id
_entity_poly.type
_entity_poly.pdbx_seq_one_letter_code
_entity_poly.pdbx_strand_id
1 'polypeptide(L)' 'MTEQYLTITDSAQEYLRELLEKQDTPNMGVRVFVEKPGTPSAECCMAYTSADDAEPTDKV' A
#
# COMPACT_ATOMS: atom_id res chain seq x y z
N MET A 1 -14.04 9.13 -11.00
CA MET A 1 -14.36 8.87 -9.59
C MET A 1 -13.46 7.73 -9.15
N THR A 2 -12.51 7.97 -8.25
CA THR A 2 -11.64 6.91 -7.70
C THR A 2 -12.40 6.31 -6.53
N GLU A 3 -13.08 5.19 -6.77
CA GLU A 3 -13.76 4.46 -5.70
C GLU A 3 -12.73 3.84 -4.76
N GLN A 4 -12.64 4.37 -3.54
CA GLN A 4 -11.85 3.79 -2.45
C GLN A 4 -12.61 2.61 -1.86
N TYR A 5 -12.28 1.41 -2.33
CA TYR A 5 -12.72 0.15 -1.72
C TYR A 5 -11.83 -0.32 -0.55
N LEU A 6 -10.82 0.47 -0.20
CA LEU A 6 -9.83 0.16 0.81
C LEU A 6 -9.65 1.36 1.75
N THR A 7 -9.82 1.12 3.04
CA THR A 7 -9.52 2.08 4.10
C THR A 7 -8.34 1.55 4.91
N ILE A 8 -7.21 2.26 4.89
CA ILE A 8 -6.07 1.95 5.76
C ILE A 8 -6.26 2.76 7.05
N THR A 9 -6.45 2.09 8.19
CA THR A 9 -6.61 2.76 9.49
C THR A 9 -5.30 3.42 9.94
N ASP A 10 -5.38 4.44 10.80
CA ASP A 10 -4.19 5.15 11.30
C ASP A 10 -3.19 4.19 11.97
N SER A 11 -3.70 3.25 12.78
CA SER A 11 -2.89 2.21 13.42
C SER A 11 -2.16 1.30 12.41
N ALA A 12 -2.78 1.03 11.26
CA ALA A 12 -2.15 0.23 10.21
C ALA A 12 -1.08 1.04 9.48
N GLN A 13 -1.28 2.34 9.27
CA GLN A 13 -0.26 3.22 8.69
C GLN A 13 0.97 3.30 9.59
N GLU A 14 0.78 3.46 10.91
CA GLU A 14 1.87 3.43 11.89
C GLU A 14 2.63 2.10 11.85
N TYR A 15 1.91 0.98 11.87
CA TYR A 15 2.54 -0.35 11.79
C TYR A 15 3.35 -0.55 10.51
N LEU A 16 2.82 -0.12 9.35
CA LEU A 16 3.54 -0.18 8.08
C LEU A 16 4.79 0.70 8.08
N ARG A 17 4.71 1.89 8.70
CA ARG A 17 5.88 2.77 8.89
C ARG A 17 6.96 2.10 9.74
N GLU A 18 6.59 1.52 10.87
CA GLU A 18 7.55 0.80 11.73
C GLU A 18 8.19 -0.41 11.01
N LEU A 19 7.44 -1.11 10.15
CA LEU A 19 7.97 -2.19 9.32
C LEU A 19 8.98 -1.66 8.30
N LEU A 20 8.67 -0.54 7.65
CA LEU A 20 9.59 0.12 6.71
C LEU A 20 10.83 0.65 7.42
N GLU A 21 10.72 1.20 8.63
CA GLU A 21 11.88 1.66 9.43
C GLU A 21 12.82 0.51 9.82
N LYS A 22 12.30 -0.72 9.96
CA LYS A 22 13.12 -1.92 10.21
C LYS A 22 13.81 -2.44 8.96
N GLN A 23 13.30 -2.13 7.78
CA GLN A 23 13.96 -2.42 6.53
C GLN A 23 14.94 -1.26 6.28
N ASP A 24 16.23 -1.46 6.48
CA ASP A 24 17.32 -0.45 6.36
C ASP A 24 17.51 0.08 4.91
N THR A 25 16.45 0.06 4.09
CA THR A 25 16.43 0.45 2.69
C THR A 25 15.85 1.86 2.59
N PRO A 26 16.65 2.85 2.19
CA PRO A 26 16.15 4.20 2.00
C PRO A 26 15.08 4.20 0.91
N ASN A 27 14.05 5.02 1.09
CA ASN A 27 12.97 5.20 0.14
C ASN A 27 12.16 3.91 -0.13
N MET A 28 11.85 3.08 0.86
CA MET A 28 10.91 1.96 0.64
C MET A 28 9.47 2.38 0.96
N GLY A 29 8.53 2.01 0.10
CA GLY A 29 7.09 2.22 0.25
C GLY A 29 6.32 0.90 0.21
N VAL A 30 5.03 0.96 0.56
CA VAL A 30 4.11 -0.18 0.48
C VAL A 30 3.02 0.14 -0.52
N ARG A 31 2.82 -0.76 -1.48
CA ARG A 31 1.78 -0.67 -2.50
C ARG A 31 0.71 -1.70 -2.21
N VAL A 32 -0.54 -1.26 -2.17
CA VAL A 32 -1.69 -2.14 -1.92
C VAL A 32 -2.59 -2.15 -3.15
N PHE A 33 -2.89 -3.36 -3.63
CA PHE A 33 -3.76 -3.61 -4.76
C PHE A 33 -4.99 -4.38 -4.30
N VAL A 34 -6.15 -3.98 -4.81
CA VAL A 34 -7.40 -4.71 -4.60
C VAL A 34 -7.90 -5.21 -5.94
N GLU A 35 -7.90 -6.52 -6.13
CA GLU A 35 -8.49 -7.18 -7.29
C GLU A 35 -9.95 -7.53 -7.03
N LYS A 36 -10.81 -7.34 -8.05
CA LYS A 36 -12.25 -7.63 -8.02
C LYS A 36 -12.98 -7.02 -6.81
N PRO A 37 -12.83 -5.70 -6.55
CA PRO A 37 -13.50 -5.04 -5.43
C PRO A 37 -15.02 -5.21 -5.52
N GLY A 38 -15.67 -5.42 -4.39
CA GLY A 38 -17.13 -5.63 -4.31
C GLY A 38 -17.60 -7.05 -4.66
N THR A 39 -16.70 -8.00 -4.91
CA THR A 39 -17.04 -9.42 -5.09
C THR A 39 -16.57 -10.28 -3.92
N PRO A 40 -17.17 -11.46 -3.65
CA PRO A 40 -16.64 -12.40 -2.64
C PRO A 40 -15.28 -12.98 -3.02
N SER A 41 -14.85 -12.83 -4.27
CA SER A 41 -13.50 -13.17 -4.75
C SER A 41 -12.56 -11.97 -4.75
N ALA A 42 -12.86 -10.93 -3.95
CA ALA A 42 -11.97 -9.80 -3.79
C ALA A 42 -10.66 -10.25 -3.14
N GLU A 43 -9.54 -9.86 -3.74
CA GLU A 43 -8.21 -10.16 -3.23
C GLU A 43 -7.49 -8.86 -2.92
N CYS A 44 -6.90 -8.77 -1.74
CA CYS A 44 -6.05 -7.64 -1.35
C CYS A 44 -4.61 -8.13 -1.33
N CYS A 45 -3.77 -7.58 -2.20
CA CYS A 45 -2.36 -7.93 -2.30
C CYS A 45 -1.50 -6.72 -1.90
N MET A 46 -0.46 -6.96 -1.11
CA MET A 46 0.46 -5.93 -0.64
C MET A 46 1.88 -6.25 -1.10
N ALA A 47 2.59 -5.26 -1.63
CA ALA A 47 3.96 -5.40 -2.09
C ALA A 47 4.83 -4.24 -1.59
N TYR A 48 6.09 -4.52 -1.28
CA TYR A 48 7.08 -3.48 -1.05
C TYR A 48 7.54 -2.93 -2.40
N THR A 49 7.66 -1.61 -2.51
CA THR A 49 8.19 -0.95 -3.69
C THR A 49 9.25 0.04 -3.27
N SER A 50 10.34 0.14 -4.02
CA SER A 50 11.31 1.22 -3.82
C SER A 50 10.70 2.52 -4.35
N ALA A 51 10.99 3.67 -3.76
CA ALA A 51 10.44 4.96 -4.22
C ALA A 51 11.08 5.42 -5.53
N ASP A 52 12.15 4.77 -5.97
CA ASP A 52 12.68 4.88 -7.33
C ASP A 52 11.73 4.25 -8.38
N ASP A 53 10.92 3.27 -7.95
CA ASP A 53 9.89 2.59 -8.74
C ASP A 53 8.47 3.13 -8.43
N ALA A 54 8.36 4.12 -7.54
CA ALA A 54 7.09 4.78 -7.26
C ALA A 54 6.70 5.66 -8.46
N GLU A 55 5.60 5.32 -9.11
CA GLU A 55 5.12 6.07 -10.25
C GLU A 55 4.36 7.33 -9.78
N PRO A 56 4.32 8.40 -10.58
CA PRO A 56 3.56 9.62 -10.24
C PRO A 56 2.04 9.40 -10.13
N THR A 57 1.55 8.20 -10.45
CA THR A 57 0.15 7.79 -10.27
C THR A 57 -0.11 7.13 -8.92
N ASP A 58 0.94 6.76 -8.19
CA ASP A 58 0.83 6.24 -6.83
C ASP A 58 0.51 7.37 -5.86
N LYS A 59 -0.49 7.15 -5.01
CA LYS A 59 -0.92 8.14 -4.03
C LYS A 59 0.00 8.10 -2.82
N VAL A 60 0.62 9.25 -2.53
CA VAL A 60 1.34 9.53 -1.28
C VAL A 60 0.40 9.63 -0.08
#